data_AF-A0A660YDK3-F1
#
_entry.id   AF-A0A660YDK3-F1
#
_cell.length_a   1.000
_cell.length_b   1.000
_cell.length_c   1.000
_cell.angle_alpha   90.00
_cell.angle_beta   90.00
_cell.angle_gamma   90.00
#
_symmetry.space_group_name_H-M   'P 1'
#
loop_
_entity.id
_entity.type
_entity.pdbx_description
1 polymer ?
#
loop_
_entity_poly.entity_id
_entity_poly.type
_entity_poly.pdbx_seq_one_letter_code
_entity_poly.pdbx_strand_id
1 'polypeptide(L)'
;MLKAHWSGFEIDSSEAAYEVKVPKPEDLGTLVRAILTSGYFVRSYYLLFQEPMLRLRDFIKERGEDELGAKVLEHLERQISKFKPDRASTIGVRAIEAILNYVGAHRRELLEAGTFRFEPTEEQKEMYEDMEYEFEPGQRVDETDFYSEEEVPLDGVVLYLGCSLVKLSKLSPEEQKRTYRRTKQSYRRAGLLEELAGWSLGEPRDYVREDLDRPQPLTLRVRLNPDATFTVTGRWFDDGQFIYPHYEFLLRQAAKKAEAKINFHMIY
;
A
#
# COMPACT_ATOMS: atom_id res chain seq x y z
N MET A 1 -44.35 6.88 -3.90
CA MET A 1 -42.91 7.20 -3.86
C MET A 1 -42.47 7.07 -2.41
N LEU A 2 -41.96 5.91 -2.02
CA LEU A 2 -41.51 5.65 -0.65
C LEU A 2 -40.16 6.37 -0.46
N LYS A 3 -40.17 7.46 0.31
CA LYS A 3 -38.95 8.08 0.83
C LYS A 3 -38.45 7.20 1.97
N ALA A 4 -37.44 6.38 1.70
CA ALA A 4 -36.66 5.76 2.76
C ALA A 4 -35.72 6.83 3.33
N HIS A 5 -35.92 7.20 4.59
CA HIS A 5 -34.96 7.98 5.35
C HIS A 5 -33.81 7.05 5.74
N TRP A 6 -32.65 7.24 5.12
CA TRP A 6 -31.40 6.63 5.54
C TRP A 6 -30.86 7.43 6.74
N SER A 7 -30.65 6.76 7.87
CA SER A 7 -30.04 7.31 9.09
C SER A 7 -28.80 6.49 9.48
N GLY A 8 -27.89 6.30 8.54
CA GLY A 8 -26.63 5.58 8.73
C GLY A 8 -25.71 5.92 7.57
N PHE A 9 -24.53 6.46 7.93
CA PHE A 9 -23.32 6.73 7.14
C PHE A 9 -23.41 6.49 5.63
N GLU A 10 -23.22 7.56 4.83
CA GLU A 10 -22.84 7.45 3.43
C GLU A 10 -21.57 6.59 3.34
N ILE A 11 -21.67 5.45 2.68
CA ILE A 11 -20.54 4.56 2.38
C ILE A 11 -20.01 5.02 1.03
N ASP A 12 -19.19 6.06 1.04
CA ASP A 12 -18.18 6.25 0.00
C ASP A 12 -16.91 5.53 0.47
N SER A 13 -16.16 4.95 -0.47
CA SER A 13 -14.97 4.11 -0.29
C SER A 13 -14.09 4.46 0.92
N SER A 14 -14.14 3.66 1.99
CA SER A 14 -13.24 3.85 3.14
C SER A 14 -11.88 3.20 2.86
N GLU A 15 -10.87 4.00 2.54
CA GLU A 15 -9.49 3.55 2.39
C GLU A 15 -8.69 3.69 3.70
N ALA A 16 -7.91 2.67 4.06
CA ALA A 16 -7.03 2.74 5.23
C ALA A 16 -5.57 2.95 4.82
N ALA A 17 -4.97 4.11 5.15
CA ALA A 17 -3.54 4.38 4.97
C ALA A 17 -2.72 4.08 6.23
N TYR A 18 -1.60 3.37 6.11
CA TYR A 18 -0.56 3.38 7.15
C TYR A 18 0.58 4.31 6.75
N GLU A 19 1.31 4.87 7.72
CA GLU A 19 2.53 5.65 7.48
C GLU A 19 3.68 5.03 8.28
N VAL A 20 4.74 4.59 7.61
CA VAL A 20 6.00 4.21 8.28
C VAL A 20 7.02 5.32 8.07
N LYS A 21 7.35 6.04 9.15
CA LYS A 21 8.54 6.91 9.15
C LYS A 21 9.78 6.05 9.37
N VAL A 22 10.66 6.00 8.39
CA VAL A 22 11.88 5.17 8.41
C VAL A 22 13.04 6.01 8.97
N PRO A 23 13.53 5.77 10.20
CA PRO A 23 14.59 6.57 10.82
C PRO A 23 15.98 6.32 10.23
N LYS A 24 16.16 5.26 9.44
CA LYS A 24 17.40 4.90 8.73
C LYS A 24 17.11 4.58 7.26
N PRO A 25 17.19 5.57 6.36
CA PRO A 25 16.81 5.42 4.96
C PRO A 25 17.67 4.41 4.19
N GLU A 26 18.91 4.15 4.62
CA GLU A 26 19.81 3.16 4.00
C GLU A 26 19.33 1.71 4.11
N ASP A 27 18.51 1.39 5.12
CA ASP A 27 17.94 0.04 5.34
C ASP A 27 16.47 -0.05 4.88
N LEU A 28 16.00 0.92 4.08
CA LEU A 28 14.61 1.01 3.63
C LEU A 28 14.12 -0.27 2.95
N GLY A 29 14.93 -0.84 2.06
CA GLY A 29 14.61 -2.09 1.37
C GLY A 29 14.62 -3.29 2.31
N THR A 30 15.54 -3.34 3.27
CA THR A 30 15.57 -4.38 4.29
C THR A 30 14.33 -4.34 5.18
N LEU A 31 13.89 -3.14 5.57
CA LEU A 31 12.64 -2.93 6.29
C LEU A 31 11.42 -3.41 5.50
N VAL A 32 11.26 -2.94 4.26
CA VAL A 32 10.12 -3.33 3.40
C VAL A 32 10.12 -4.83 3.16
N ARG A 33 11.28 -5.44 2.90
CA ARG A 33 11.40 -6.90 2.79
C ARG A 33 10.98 -7.60 4.07
N ALA A 34 11.42 -7.15 5.24
CA ALA A 34 11.08 -7.78 6.52
C ALA A 34 9.56 -7.76 6.76
N ILE A 35 8.88 -6.65 6.42
CA ILE A 35 7.42 -6.54 6.49
C ILE A 35 6.75 -7.54 5.53
N LEU A 36 7.10 -7.50 4.24
CA LEU A 36 6.52 -8.37 3.22
C LEU A 36 6.80 -9.86 3.46
N THR A 37 7.90 -10.20 4.14
CA THR A 37 8.27 -11.59 4.43
C THR A 37 7.87 -12.09 5.82
N SER A 38 7.16 -11.26 6.61
CA SER A 38 6.72 -11.55 7.98
C SER A 38 5.77 -12.76 8.15
N GLY A 39 5.25 -13.30 7.04
CA GLY A 39 4.27 -14.39 7.04
C GLY A 39 2.82 -13.92 7.10
N TYR A 40 2.56 -12.60 7.15
CA TYR A 40 1.21 -12.03 7.09
C TYR A 40 0.83 -11.51 5.70
N PHE A 41 1.73 -11.62 4.72
CA PHE A 41 1.50 -11.30 3.32
C PHE A 41 1.52 -12.56 2.45
N VAL A 42 0.70 -12.56 1.40
CA VAL A 42 0.79 -13.51 0.30
C VAL A 42 2.03 -13.18 -0.53
N ARG A 43 2.83 -14.20 -0.89
CA ARG A 43 4.11 -14.04 -1.60
C ARG A 43 3.93 -13.78 -3.11
N SER A 44 3.10 -12.80 -3.47
CA SER A 44 2.93 -12.30 -4.83
C SER A 44 2.78 -10.79 -4.77
N TYR A 45 3.69 -10.07 -5.43
CA TYR A 45 3.75 -8.60 -5.43
C TYR A 45 3.78 -8.10 -6.85
N TYR A 46 2.88 -7.18 -7.18
CA TYR A 46 2.68 -6.65 -8.53
C TYR A 46 3.13 -5.19 -8.58
N LEU A 47 3.99 -4.82 -9.52
CA LEU A 47 4.35 -3.42 -9.75
C LEU A 47 3.21 -2.71 -10.47
N LEU A 48 2.51 -1.84 -9.75
CA LEU A 48 1.39 -1.04 -10.26
C LEU A 48 1.88 0.18 -11.03
N PHE A 49 3.06 0.70 -10.69
CA PHE A 49 3.71 1.79 -11.42
C PHE A 49 5.15 1.40 -11.79
N GLN A 50 5.40 1.26 -13.11
CA GLN A 50 6.63 0.68 -13.65
C GLN A 50 7.69 1.73 -14.02
N GLU A 51 7.27 2.97 -14.28
CA GLU A 51 8.13 4.06 -14.71
C GLU A 51 9.30 4.36 -13.75
N PRO A 52 9.14 4.29 -12.40
CA PRO A 52 10.26 4.49 -11.48
C PRO A 52 11.44 3.53 -11.72
N MET A 53 11.18 2.30 -12.16
CA MET A 53 12.23 1.32 -12.45
C MET A 53 13.05 1.71 -13.69
N LEU A 54 12.40 2.28 -14.71
CA LEU A 54 13.05 2.75 -15.93
C LEU A 54 13.94 3.96 -15.61
N ARG A 55 13.38 4.96 -14.92
CA ARG A 55 14.10 6.18 -14.56
C ARG A 55 15.30 5.91 -13.64
N LEU A 56 15.14 4.98 -12.68
CA LEU A 56 16.26 4.58 -11.82
C LEU A 56 17.37 3.88 -12.61
N ARG A 57 17.03 3.00 -13.56
CA ARG A 57 18.03 2.36 -14.43
C ARG A 57 18.83 3.40 -15.21
N ASP A 58 18.13 4.38 -15.80
CA ASP A 58 18.76 5.40 -16.63
C ASP A 58 19.66 6.31 -15.80
N PHE A 59 19.21 6.72 -14.61
CA PHE A 59 20.03 7.45 -13.65
C PHE A 59 21.34 6.72 -13.29
N ILE A 60 21.28 5.42 -12.97
CA ILE A 60 22.48 4.64 -12.60
C ILE A 60 23.44 4.56 -13.79
N LYS A 61 22.93 4.34 -15.01
CA LYS A 61 23.77 4.24 -16.23
C LYS A 61 24.46 5.55 -16.56
N GLU A 62 23.78 6.68 -16.38
CA GLU A 62 24.33 8.01 -16.69
C GLU A 62 25.45 8.43 -15.72
N ARG A 63 25.32 8.06 -14.44
CA ARG A 63 26.25 8.50 -13.39
C ARG A 63 27.51 7.64 -13.25
N GLY A 64 27.49 6.44 -13.82
CA GLY A 64 28.54 5.44 -13.67
C GLY A 64 28.27 4.47 -12.51
N GLU A 65 28.72 3.22 -12.68
CA GLU A 65 28.42 2.13 -11.76
C GLU A 65 29.36 2.14 -10.55
N ASP A 66 28.80 2.26 -9.35
CA ASP A 66 29.42 1.78 -8.11
C ASP A 66 29.03 0.31 -7.85
N GLU A 67 29.59 -0.31 -6.80
CA GLU A 67 29.34 -1.73 -6.50
C GLU A 67 27.83 -2.02 -6.25
N LEU A 68 27.12 -1.08 -5.62
CA LEU A 68 25.68 -1.19 -5.37
C LEU A 68 24.89 -1.03 -6.67
N GLY A 69 25.25 -0.06 -7.52
CA GLY A 69 24.60 0.26 -8.79
C GLY A 69 24.65 -0.90 -9.77
N ALA A 70 25.79 -1.59 -9.91
CA ALA A 70 25.91 -2.73 -10.81
C ALA A 70 24.93 -3.87 -10.45
N LYS A 71 24.81 -4.19 -9.16
CA LYS A 71 23.87 -5.21 -8.66
C LYS A 71 22.41 -4.79 -8.83
N VAL A 72 22.11 -3.51 -8.62
CA VAL A 72 20.76 -2.97 -8.78
C VAL A 72 20.34 -2.97 -10.24
N LEU A 73 21.26 -2.63 -11.17
CA LEU A 73 21.02 -2.71 -12.60
C LEU A 73 20.64 -4.12 -13.05
N GLU A 74 21.31 -5.17 -12.55
CA GLU A 74 20.94 -6.56 -12.84
C GLU A 74 19.48 -6.86 -12.44
N HIS A 75 19.07 -6.38 -11.26
CA HIS A 75 17.70 -6.53 -10.80
C HIS A 75 16.70 -5.72 -11.64
N LEU A 76 17.04 -4.48 -12.00
CA LEU A 76 16.20 -3.60 -12.81
C LEU A 76 16.01 -4.15 -14.22
N GLU A 77 17.06 -4.56 -14.92
CA GLU A 77 16.98 -5.10 -16.28
C GLU A 77 16.15 -6.39 -16.33
N ARG A 78 16.33 -7.27 -15.32
CA ARG A 78 15.48 -8.46 -15.17
C ARG A 78 14.03 -8.12 -14.90
N GLN A 79 13.74 -7.02 -14.23
CA GLN A 79 12.38 -6.61 -13.94
C GLN A 79 11.73 -5.92 -15.14
N ILE A 80 12.43 -5.00 -15.78
CA ILE A 80 12.01 -4.26 -16.98
C ILE A 80 11.73 -5.21 -18.14
N SER A 81 12.53 -6.26 -18.32
CA SER A 81 12.27 -7.27 -19.36
C SER A 81 10.94 -8.03 -19.21
N LYS A 82 10.26 -7.93 -18.05
CA LYS A 82 8.94 -8.51 -17.82
C LYS A 82 7.78 -7.54 -18.08
N PHE A 83 8.07 -6.26 -18.32
CA PHE A 83 7.03 -5.24 -18.48
C PHE A 83 6.18 -5.53 -19.70
N LYS A 84 4.87 -5.37 -19.52
CA LYS A 84 3.88 -5.54 -20.57
C LYS A 84 2.89 -4.39 -20.51
N PRO A 85 2.41 -3.88 -21.66
CA PRO A 85 1.50 -2.74 -21.69
C PRO A 85 0.16 -3.01 -20.99
N ASP A 86 -0.30 -4.25 -20.99
CA ASP A 86 -1.65 -4.65 -20.60
C ASP A 86 -1.76 -5.24 -19.19
N ARG A 87 -0.64 -5.35 -18.46
CA ARG A 87 -0.66 -5.97 -17.11
C ARG A 87 0.53 -5.58 -16.24
N ALA A 88 0.26 -5.50 -14.94
CA ALA A 88 1.28 -5.36 -13.91
C ALA A 88 2.24 -6.56 -13.90
N SER A 89 3.54 -6.28 -13.80
CA SER A 89 4.58 -7.30 -13.69
C SER A 89 4.82 -7.67 -12.23
N THR A 90 5.19 -8.93 -11.96
CA THR A 90 5.52 -9.35 -10.60
C THR A 90 6.97 -9.06 -10.25
N ILE A 91 7.22 -8.66 -9.00
CA ILE A 91 8.56 -8.38 -8.47
C ILE A 91 8.84 -9.22 -7.22
N GLY A 92 10.08 -9.69 -7.09
CA GLY A 92 10.52 -10.47 -5.92
C GLY A 92 11.12 -9.60 -4.82
N VAL A 93 10.97 -10.02 -3.56
CA VAL A 93 11.45 -9.26 -2.38
C VAL A 93 12.95 -8.99 -2.36
N ARG A 94 13.77 -9.83 -3.01
CA ARG A 94 15.21 -9.59 -3.15
C ARG A 94 15.51 -8.39 -4.06
N ALA A 95 14.74 -8.24 -5.13
CA ALA A 95 14.86 -7.08 -6.02
C ALA A 95 14.35 -5.82 -5.32
N ILE A 96 13.21 -5.90 -4.62
CA ILE A 96 12.68 -4.80 -3.79
C ILE A 96 13.74 -4.32 -2.80
N GLU A 97 14.34 -5.23 -2.03
CA GLU A 97 15.38 -4.88 -1.06
C GLU A 97 16.57 -4.18 -1.70
N ALA A 98 17.13 -4.74 -2.76
CA ALA A 98 18.30 -4.17 -3.44
C ALA A 98 18.01 -2.77 -4.00
N ILE A 99 16.88 -2.61 -4.70
CA ILE A 99 16.46 -1.34 -5.31
C ILE A 99 16.27 -0.26 -4.25
N LEU A 100 15.49 -0.55 -3.21
CA LEU A 100 15.18 0.43 -2.17
C LEU A 100 16.40 0.79 -1.31
N ASN A 101 17.30 -0.15 -1.03
CA ASN A 101 18.54 0.17 -0.31
C ASN A 101 19.45 1.09 -1.16
N TYR A 102 19.54 0.87 -2.47
CA TYR A 102 20.27 1.77 -3.37
C TYR A 102 19.66 3.17 -3.38
N VAL A 103 18.34 3.26 -3.50
CA VAL A 103 17.62 4.53 -3.46
C VAL A 103 17.81 5.24 -2.12
N GLY A 104 17.79 4.50 -1.01
CA GLY A 104 18.08 5.00 0.33
C GLY A 104 19.49 5.61 0.47
N ALA A 105 20.49 4.92 -0.08
CA ALA A 105 21.89 5.36 -0.07
C ALA A 105 22.13 6.61 -0.94
N HIS A 106 21.44 6.72 -2.07
CA HIS A 106 21.65 7.80 -3.07
C HIS A 106 20.54 8.86 -3.07
N ARG A 107 19.71 8.91 -2.03
CA ARG A 107 18.48 9.71 -1.96
C ARG A 107 18.64 11.19 -2.31
N ARG A 108 19.73 11.84 -1.88
CA ARG A 108 19.97 13.27 -2.18
C ARG A 108 20.22 13.49 -3.67
N GLU A 109 20.99 12.61 -4.26
CA GLU A 109 21.39 12.71 -5.67
C GLU A 109 20.22 12.39 -6.60
N LEU A 110 19.41 11.39 -6.23
CA LEU A 110 18.16 11.06 -6.92
C LEU A 110 17.14 12.20 -6.83
N LEU A 111 17.08 12.88 -5.69
CA LEU A 111 16.22 14.04 -5.49
C LEU A 111 16.70 15.24 -6.32
N GLU A 112 17.99 15.57 -6.26
CA GLU A 112 18.61 16.66 -7.02
C GLU A 112 18.48 16.45 -8.54
N ALA A 113 18.60 15.20 -8.99
CA ALA A 113 18.40 14.83 -10.40
C ALA A 113 16.92 14.79 -10.82
N GLY A 114 15.98 14.94 -9.87
CA GLY A 114 14.55 14.83 -10.17
C GLY A 114 14.15 13.46 -10.73
N THR A 115 14.87 12.39 -10.38
CA THR A 115 14.69 11.06 -10.98
C THR A 115 13.25 10.55 -10.83
N PHE A 116 12.61 10.87 -9.71
CA PHE A 116 11.23 10.49 -9.42
C PHE A 116 10.27 11.68 -9.52
N ARG A 117 10.54 12.68 -10.38
CA ARG A 117 9.59 13.77 -10.61
C ARG A 117 8.53 13.40 -11.65
N PHE A 118 7.27 13.34 -11.24
CA PHE A 118 6.17 12.92 -12.09
C PHE A 118 5.08 13.99 -12.11
N GLU A 119 4.65 14.34 -13.30
CA GLU A 119 3.43 15.13 -13.51
C GLU A 119 2.20 14.31 -13.12
N PRO A 120 1.11 14.96 -12.66
CA PRO A 120 -0.19 14.31 -12.57
C PRO A 120 -0.56 13.61 -13.88
N THR A 121 -1.17 12.43 -13.79
CA THR A 121 -1.76 11.77 -14.97
C THR A 121 -2.95 12.58 -15.49
N GLU A 122 -3.39 12.33 -16.72
CA GLU A 122 -4.58 13.02 -17.26
C GLU A 122 -5.82 12.79 -16.40
N GLU A 123 -6.02 11.57 -15.91
CA GLU A 123 -7.10 11.23 -14.97
C GLU A 123 -6.98 12.00 -13.65
N GLN A 124 -5.76 12.16 -13.11
CA GLN A 124 -5.53 12.97 -11.92
C GLN A 124 -5.81 14.45 -12.17
N LYS A 125 -5.45 14.98 -13.34
CA LYS A 125 -5.76 16.38 -13.70
C LYS A 125 -7.26 16.62 -13.75
N GLU A 126 -8.00 15.72 -14.41
CA GLU A 126 -9.47 15.79 -14.47
C GLU A 126 -10.08 15.77 -13.06
N MET A 127 -9.63 14.86 -12.19
CA MET A 127 -10.09 14.82 -10.79
C MET A 127 -9.73 16.08 -10.00
N TYR A 128 -8.53 16.63 -10.19
CA TYR A 128 -8.04 17.80 -9.47
C TYR A 128 -8.78 19.07 -9.87
N GLU A 129 -9.15 19.21 -11.15
CA GLU A 129 -9.97 20.32 -11.65
C GLU A 129 -11.33 20.37 -10.94
N ASP A 130 -11.99 19.22 -10.75
CA ASP A 130 -13.28 19.12 -10.05
C ASP A 130 -13.17 19.47 -8.54
N MET A 131 -11.98 19.27 -7.95
CA MET A 131 -11.70 19.54 -6.54
C MET A 131 -11.11 20.93 -6.27
N GLU A 132 -10.93 21.76 -7.30
CA GLU A 132 -10.19 23.04 -7.22
C GLU A 132 -8.79 22.89 -6.60
N TYR A 133 -8.14 21.75 -6.84
CA TYR A 133 -6.81 21.42 -6.32
C TYR A 133 -5.77 21.57 -7.43
N GLU A 134 -4.60 22.11 -7.10
CA GLU A 134 -3.46 22.20 -8.01
C GLU A 134 -2.25 21.52 -7.37
N PHE A 135 -1.60 20.62 -8.11
CA PHE A 135 -0.38 19.93 -7.68
C PHE A 135 0.79 20.28 -8.60
N GLU A 136 1.92 20.66 -8.00
CA GLU A 136 3.17 20.87 -8.73
C GLU A 136 4.20 19.78 -8.37
N PRO A 137 4.85 19.13 -9.35
CA PRO A 137 5.93 18.19 -9.10
C PRO A 137 7.06 18.89 -8.35
N GLY A 138 7.50 18.33 -7.23
CA GLY A 138 8.31 19.13 -6.30
C GLY A 138 7.72 19.21 -4.93
N GLN A 139 6.39 19.21 -4.83
CA GLN A 139 5.68 19.42 -3.58
C GLN A 139 5.75 18.19 -2.68
N ARG A 140 5.62 18.42 -1.37
CA ARG A 140 5.53 17.33 -0.40
C ARG A 140 4.15 16.69 -0.55
N VAL A 141 4.13 15.36 -0.63
CA VAL A 141 2.90 14.57 -0.66
C VAL A 141 2.76 13.85 0.68
N ASP A 142 1.75 14.23 1.47
CA ASP A 142 1.29 13.44 2.60
C ASP A 142 0.03 12.68 2.17
N GLU A 143 0.12 11.35 2.10
CA GLU A 143 -1.01 10.58 1.57
C GLU A 143 -2.22 10.60 2.49
N THR A 144 -2.11 11.11 3.73
CA THR A 144 -3.28 11.29 4.61
C THR A 144 -4.19 12.44 4.20
N ASP A 145 -3.73 13.31 3.31
CA ASP A 145 -4.49 14.48 2.86
C ASP A 145 -5.45 14.15 1.70
N PHE A 146 -5.38 12.93 1.17
CA PHE A 146 -6.17 12.47 0.03
C PHE A 146 -7.20 11.44 0.45
N TYR A 147 -8.42 11.58 -0.08
CA TYR A 147 -9.52 10.68 0.23
C TYR A 147 -9.32 9.33 -0.46
N SER A 148 -9.15 9.35 -1.78
CA SER A 148 -8.91 8.15 -2.61
C SER A 148 -7.43 7.95 -2.99
N GLU A 149 -7.04 6.69 -3.20
CA GLU A 149 -5.72 6.29 -3.68
C GLU A 149 -5.42 6.88 -5.07
N GLU A 150 -6.47 7.03 -5.89
CA GLU A 150 -6.44 7.56 -7.25
C GLU A 150 -6.09 9.05 -7.27
N GLU A 151 -6.51 9.78 -6.24
CA GLU A 151 -6.19 11.20 -6.04
C GLU A 151 -4.71 11.42 -5.69
N VAL A 152 -4.00 10.41 -5.18
CA VAL A 152 -2.64 10.62 -4.66
C VAL A 152 -1.63 10.81 -5.80
N PRO A 153 -0.89 11.93 -5.88
CA PRO A 153 0.10 12.16 -6.92
C PRO A 153 1.15 11.06 -6.99
N LEU A 154 1.62 10.76 -8.20
CA LEU A 154 2.73 9.81 -8.40
C LEU A 154 4.12 10.43 -8.14
N ASP A 155 4.21 11.75 -7.95
CA ASP A 155 5.48 12.47 -7.73
C ASP A 155 6.27 11.95 -6.53
N GLY A 156 7.52 11.56 -6.74
CA GLY A 156 8.38 10.98 -5.72
C GLY A 156 8.17 9.48 -5.49
N VAL A 157 7.21 8.82 -6.15
CA VAL A 157 7.02 7.36 -6.00
C VAL A 157 8.23 6.61 -6.53
N VAL A 158 8.87 5.85 -5.63
CA VAL A 158 10.00 4.96 -5.92
C VAL A 158 9.52 3.54 -6.20
N LEU A 159 8.49 3.11 -5.46
CA LEU A 159 7.92 1.77 -5.56
C LEU A 159 6.42 1.84 -5.30
N TYR A 160 5.62 1.21 -6.15
CA TYR A 160 4.18 1.08 -5.96
C TYR A 160 3.77 -0.37 -6.25
N LEU A 161 3.35 -1.07 -5.19
CA LEU A 161 3.01 -2.47 -5.22
C LEU A 161 1.52 -2.70 -4.97
N GLY A 162 0.95 -3.63 -5.74
CA GLY A 162 -0.23 -4.39 -5.35
C GLY A 162 0.23 -5.64 -4.60
N CYS A 163 -0.32 -5.86 -3.42
CA CYS A 163 -0.02 -6.98 -2.55
C CYS A 163 -1.31 -7.51 -1.89
N SER A 164 -1.19 -8.55 -1.07
CA SER A 164 -2.36 -9.08 -0.35
C SER A 164 -1.97 -9.63 1.01
N LEU A 165 -2.86 -9.49 1.98
CA LEU A 165 -2.72 -10.14 3.27
C LEU A 165 -3.14 -11.60 3.22
N VAL A 166 -2.60 -12.39 4.14
CA VAL A 166 -3.04 -13.77 4.33
C VAL A 166 -4.45 -13.82 4.89
N LYS A 167 -5.22 -14.80 4.43
CA LYS A 167 -6.57 -15.11 4.92
C LYS A 167 -6.55 -15.53 6.40
N LEU A 168 -7.68 -15.37 7.09
CA LEU A 168 -7.87 -15.83 8.47
C LEU A 168 -7.41 -17.28 8.67
N SER A 169 -7.84 -18.18 7.78
CA SER A 169 -7.50 -19.61 7.78
C SER A 169 -6.00 -19.93 7.72
N LYS A 170 -5.14 -18.96 7.38
CA LYS A 170 -3.68 -19.10 7.35
C LYS A 170 -2.99 -18.68 8.65
N LEU A 171 -3.73 -18.07 9.58
CA LEU A 171 -3.20 -17.67 10.89
C LEU A 171 -3.21 -18.85 11.87
N SER A 172 -2.45 -18.73 12.96
CA SER A 172 -2.54 -19.68 14.08
C SER A 172 -3.93 -19.64 14.74
N PRO A 173 -4.41 -20.72 15.38
CA PRO A 173 -5.72 -20.76 16.03
C PRO A 173 -5.96 -19.62 17.03
N GLU A 174 -4.91 -19.22 17.77
CA GLU A 174 -4.95 -18.12 18.72
C GLU A 174 -5.15 -16.77 18.02
N GLU A 175 -4.41 -16.52 16.93
CA GLU A 175 -4.53 -15.32 16.13
C GLU A 175 -5.89 -15.24 15.44
N GLN A 176 -6.37 -16.36 14.87
CA GLN A 176 -7.70 -16.47 14.28
C GLN A 176 -8.77 -16.04 15.27
N LYS A 177 -8.77 -16.63 16.47
CA LYS A 177 -9.74 -16.32 17.53
C LYS A 177 -9.67 -14.86 17.95
N ARG A 178 -8.47 -14.29 18.04
CA ARG A 178 -8.26 -12.90 18.47
C ARG A 178 -8.79 -11.91 17.44
N THR A 179 -8.41 -12.07 16.18
CA THR A 179 -8.79 -11.14 15.12
C THR A 179 -10.28 -11.25 14.80
N TYR A 180 -10.82 -12.47 14.71
CA TYR A 180 -12.26 -12.71 14.52
C TYR A 180 -13.11 -12.03 15.60
N ARG A 181 -12.72 -12.14 16.88
CA ARG A 181 -13.46 -11.50 17.98
C ARG A 181 -13.52 -9.98 17.86
N ARG A 182 -12.41 -9.35 17.45
CA ARG A 182 -12.33 -7.90 17.27
C ARG A 182 -13.19 -7.44 16.09
N THR A 183 -13.07 -8.12 14.96
CA THR A 183 -13.89 -7.83 13.78
C THR A 183 -15.37 -8.05 14.05
N LYS A 184 -15.75 -9.17 14.69
CA LYS A 184 -17.14 -9.44 15.08
C LYS A 184 -17.72 -8.35 15.99
N GLN A 185 -16.91 -7.81 16.89
CA GLN A 185 -17.32 -6.67 17.72
C GLN A 185 -17.51 -5.40 16.89
N SER A 186 -16.68 -5.17 15.88
CA SER A 186 -16.84 -4.08 14.91
C SER A 186 -18.17 -4.20 14.16
N TYR A 187 -18.45 -5.37 13.58
CA TYR A 187 -19.71 -5.65 12.87
C TYR A 187 -20.93 -5.44 13.77
N ARG A 188 -20.86 -5.89 15.04
CA ARG A 188 -21.95 -5.68 16.01
C ARG A 188 -22.16 -4.21 16.31
N ARG A 189 -21.10 -3.43 16.51
CA ARG A 189 -21.21 -2.00 16.83
C ARG A 189 -21.81 -1.20 15.68
N ALA A 190 -21.55 -1.65 14.45
CA ALA A 190 -22.12 -1.08 13.24
C ALA A 190 -23.58 -1.48 12.98
N GLY A 191 -24.16 -2.41 13.74
CA GLY A 191 -25.49 -2.96 13.46
C GLY A 191 -25.53 -3.96 12.28
N LEU A 192 -24.38 -4.23 11.66
CA LEU A 192 -24.27 -5.01 10.43
C LEU A 192 -24.62 -6.50 10.66
N LEU A 193 -24.39 -7.02 11.88
CA LEU A 193 -24.77 -8.40 12.19
C LEU A 193 -26.29 -8.59 12.20
N GLU A 194 -27.05 -7.65 12.74
CA GLU A 194 -28.51 -7.71 12.73
C GLU A 194 -29.06 -7.55 11.31
N GLU A 195 -28.49 -6.63 10.53
CA GLU A 195 -28.88 -6.38 9.15
C GLU A 195 -28.65 -7.59 8.24
N LEU A 196 -27.43 -8.15 8.24
CA LEU A 196 -27.07 -9.31 7.41
C LEU A 196 -27.86 -10.57 7.82
N ALA A 197 -28.17 -10.73 9.11
CA ALA A 197 -29.05 -11.82 9.56
C ALA A 197 -30.46 -11.69 8.96
N GLY A 198 -30.99 -10.47 8.83
CA GLY A 198 -32.28 -10.20 8.19
C GLY A 198 -32.33 -10.52 6.69
N TRP A 199 -31.16 -10.57 6.02
CA TRP A 199 -31.04 -10.88 4.59
C TRP A 199 -30.84 -12.38 4.32
N SER A 200 -30.55 -13.17 5.36
CA SER A 200 -30.29 -14.60 5.23
C SER A 200 -31.60 -15.43 5.13
N LEU A 201 -31.98 -15.81 3.91
CA LEU A 201 -32.96 -16.89 3.66
C LEU A 201 -32.19 -18.21 3.54
N GLY A 202 -31.89 -18.89 4.65
CA GLY A 202 -31.19 -20.17 4.62
C GLY A 202 -30.39 -20.51 5.88
N GLU A 203 -29.34 -21.33 5.72
CA GLU A 203 -28.45 -21.69 6.83
C GLU A 203 -27.74 -20.46 7.42
N PRO A 204 -27.49 -20.44 8.74
CA PRO A 204 -26.79 -19.33 9.38
C PRO A 204 -25.38 -19.16 8.81
N ARG A 205 -25.13 -18.04 8.12
CA ARG A 205 -23.80 -17.69 7.60
C ARG A 205 -23.02 -16.89 8.62
N ASP A 206 -21.73 -17.19 8.75
CA ASP A 206 -20.80 -16.38 9.54
C ASP A 206 -20.11 -15.37 8.62
N TYR A 207 -20.82 -14.30 8.28
CA TYR A 207 -20.34 -13.23 7.40
C TYR A 207 -18.98 -12.69 7.82
N VAL A 208 -18.75 -12.53 9.13
CA VAL A 208 -17.45 -12.11 9.66
C VAL A 208 -16.35 -13.07 9.24
N ARG A 209 -16.55 -14.38 9.42
CA ARG A 209 -15.52 -15.36 9.04
C ARG A 209 -15.32 -15.41 7.53
N GLU A 210 -16.41 -15.34 6.76
CA GLU A 210 -16.34 -15.33 5.30
C GLU A 210 -15.52 -14.14 4.78
N ASP A 211 -15.80 -12.94 5.28
CA ASP A 211 -15.09 -11.72 4.86
C ASP A 211 -13.61 -11.79 5.22
N LEU A 212 -13.28 -12.30 6.42
CA LEU A 212 -11.91 -12.50 6.86
C LEU A 212 -11.14 -13.60 6.08
N ASP A 213 -11.84 -14.47 5.34
CA ASP A 213 -11.24 -15.51 4.48
C ASP A 213 -11.30 -15.17 2.98
N ARG A 214 -11.84 -14.01 2.60
CA ARG A 214 -11.74 -13.46 1.23
C ARG A 214 -10.31 -13.00 0.93
N PRO A 215 -9.94 -12.85 -0.37
CA PRO A 215 -8.73 -12.13 -0.74
C PRO A 215 -8.74 -10.73 -0.12
N GLN A 216 -7.61 -10.33 0.48
CA GLN A 216 -7.43 -9.04 1.14
C GLN A 216 -6.38 -8.25 0.37
N PRO A 217 -6.70 -7.72 -0.84
CA PRO A 217 -5.76 -6.95 -1.64
C PRO A 217 -5.45 -5.63 -0.95
N LEU A 218 -4.22 -5.16 -1.02
CA LEU A 218 -3.86 -3.82 -0.57
C LEU A 218 -2.70 -3.31 -1.42
N THR A 219 -2.39 -2.04 -1.29
CA THR A 219 -1.23 -1.44 -1.94
C THR A 219 -0.13 -1.11 -0.96
N LEU A 220 1.09 -0.97 -1.47
CA LEU A 220 2.22 -0.43 -0.73
C LEU A 220 2.95 0.55 -1.64
N ARG A 221 3.07 1.81 -1.21
CA ARG A 221 3.85 2.84 -1.88
C ARG A 221 5.05 3.24 -1.03
N VAL A 222 6.19 3.42 -1.69
CA VAL A 222 7.40 4.00 -1.11
C VAL A 222 7.69 5.28 -1.88
N ARG A 223 7.77 6.40 -1.18
CA ARG A 223 7.93 7.73 -1.76
C ARG A 223 9.18 8.41 -1.22
N LEU A 224 9.94 9.04 -2.10
CA LEU A 224 11.02 9.98 -1.77
C LEU A 224 10.45 11.40 -1.77
N ASN A 225 10.48 12.05 -0.61
CA ASN A 225 9.97 13.41 -0.43
C ASN A 225 11.02 14.49 -0.78
N PRO A 226 10.58 15.76 -0.94
CA PRO A 226 11.45 16.88 -1.29
C PRO A 226 12.54 17.22 -0.27
N ASP A 227 12.44 16.72 0.95
CA ASP A 227 13.45 16.87 2.01
C ASP A 227 14.41 15.65 2.08
N ALA A 228 14.38 14.79 1.07
CA ALA A 228 15.10 13.53 0.99
C ALA A 228 14.74 12.54 2.12
N THR A 229 13.52 12.61 2.64
CA THR A 229 12.95 11.58 3.52
C THR A 229 12.14 10.56 2.73
N PHE A 230 11.87 9.40 3.33
CA PHE A 230 10.98 8.40 2.74
C PHE A 230 9.70 8.25 3.55
N THR A 231 8.58 8.14 2.83
CA THR A 231 7.30 7.70 3.37
C THR A 231 6.97 6.34 2.79
N VAL A 232 6.59 5.38 3.64
CA VAL A 232 5.99 4.12 3.20
C VAL A 232 4.53 4.12 3.59
N THR A 233 3.66 3.99 2.62
CA THR A 233 2.22 3.96 2.79
C THR A 233 1.61 2.72 2.17
N GLY A 234 0.33 2.49 2.46
CA GLY A 234 -0.44 1.49 1.72
C GLY A 234 -1.92 1.64 1.98
N ARG A 235 -2.73 1.43 0.94
CA ARG A 235 -4.18 1.59 0.93
C ARG A 235 -4.85 0.23 0.82
N TRP A 236 -6.07 0.13 1.33
CA TRP A 236 -6.88 -1.09 1.22
C TRP A 236 -8.24 -0.71 0.65
N PHE A 237 -8.68 -1.47 -0.36
CA PHE A 237 -9.96 -1.33 -1.05
C PHE A 237 -10.98 -2.36 -0.53
N ASP A 238 -12.22 -1.92 -0.34
CA ASP A 238 -13.46 -2.68 -0.06
C ASP A 238 -13.89 -2.77 1.43
N ASP A 239 -15.18 -2.56 1.74
CA ASP A 239 -15.85 -2.67 3.07
C ASP A 239 -15.02 -2.24 4.32
N GLY A 240 -14.14 -1.24 4.09
CA GLY A 240 -12.96 -0.87 4.87
C GLY A 240 -13.17 -0.84 6.38
N GLN A 241 -14.18 -0.10 6.79
CA GLN A 241 -14.40 0.17 8.20
C GLN A 241 -14.67 -1.07 9.07
N PHE A 242 -15.32 -2.11 8.52
CA PHE A 242 -15.82 -3.21 9.35
C PHE A 242 -14.74 -4.27 9.64
N ILE A 243 -13.90 -4.60 8.65
CA ILE A 243 -12.78 -5.52 8.84
C ILE A 243 -11.46 -4.82 9.13
N TYR A 244 -11.43 -3.48 9.26
CA TYR A 244 -10.27 -2.72 9.73
C TYR A 244 -9.53 -3.36 10.93
N PRO A 245 -10.20 -3.87 11.98
CA PRO A 245 -9.50 -4.50 13.10
C PRO A 245 -8.67 -5.73 12.71
N HIS A 246 -9.03 -6.41 11.61
CA HIS A 246 -8.26 -7.53 11.07
C HIS A 246 -7.04 -7.06 10.31
N TYR A 247 -7.23 -6.09 9.41
CA TYR A 247 -6.14 -5.46 8.66
C TYR A 247 -5.08 -4.88 9.61
N GLU A 248 -5.52 -4.05 10.56
CA GLU A 248 -4.67 -3.46 11.60
C GLU A 248 -3.94 -4.55 12.39
N PHE A 249 -4.62 -5.65 12.75
CA PHE A 249 -4.00 -6.76 13.45
C PHE A 249 -2.84 -7.37 12.66
N LEU A 250 -3.06 -7.70 11.38
CA LEU A 250 -2.06 -8.34 10.52
C LEU A 250 -0.86 -7.44 10.29
N LEU A 251 -1.09 -6.17 9.97
CA LEU A 251 0.01 -5.22 9.76
C LEU A 251 0.77 -4.94 11.06
N ARG A 252 0.11 -4.85 12.22
CA ARG A 252 0.81 -4.73 13.51
C ARG A 252 1.66 -5.96 13.83
N GLN A 253 1.20 -7.17 13.49
CA GLN A 253 2.04 -8.36 13.65
C GLN A 253 3.21 -8.37 12.65
N ALA A 254 3.00 -7.95 11.40
CA ALA A 254 4.06 -7.80 10.42
C ALA A 254 5.12 -6.80 10.88
N ALA A 255 4.70 -5.62 11.34
CA ALA A 255 5.56 -4.60 11.92
C ALA A 255 6.35 -5.13 13.11
N LYS A 256 5.67 -5.81 14.04
CA LYS A 256 6.31 -6.38 15.23
C LYS A 256 7.38 -7.41 14.85
N LYS A 257 7.11 -8.29 13.88
CA LYS A 257 8.09 -9.27 13.40
C LYS A 257 9.26 -8.64 12.64
N ALA A 258 9.01 -7.53 11.96
CA ALA A 258 10.03 -6.75 11.27
C ALA A 258 10.79 -5.78 12.22
N GLU A 259 10.46 -5.77 13.51
CA GLU A 259 10.96 -4.79 14.49
C GLU A 259 10.80 -3.33 14.03
N ALA A 260 9.75 -3.08 13.25
CA ALA A 260 9.43 -1.81 12.64
C ALA A 260 8.46 -1.00 13.51
N LYS A 261 8.70 0.32 13.60
CA LYS A 261 7.69 1.25 14.10
C LYS A 261 6.83 1.73 12.94
N ILE A 262 5.64 1.17 12.80
CA ILE A 262 4.62 1.61 11.83
C ILE A 262 3.57 2.44 12.56
N ASN A 263 3.28 3.64 12.08
CA ASN A 263 2.13 4.41 12.52
C ASN A 263 0.93 4.00 11.65
N PHE A 264 -0.20 3.77 12.31
CA PHE A 264 -1.44 3.39 11.65
C PHE A 264 -2.34 4.61 11.66
N HIS A 265 -2.78 5.02 10.48
CA HIS A 265 -3.79 6.05 10.31
C HIS A 265 -5.04 5.38 9.74
N MET A 266 -6.18 5.97 9.99
CA MET A 266 -7.41 5.61 9.31
C MET A 266 -7.83 6.90 8.64
N ILE A 267 -7.94 6.88 7.31
CA ILE A 267 -8.42 8.01 6.54
C ILE A 267 -9.94 7.84 6.51
N TYR A 268 -10.63 8.91 6.85
CA TYR A 268 -12.08 9.01 6.91
C TYR A 268 -12.54 10.02 5.88
#